data_AF-A0A0L0JRI2-F1
#
_entry.id   AF-A0A0L0JRI2-F1
#
_cell.length_a   1.000
_cell.length_b   1.000
_cell.length_c   1.000
_cell.angle_alpha   90.00
_cell.angle_beta   90.00
_cell.angle_gamma   90.00
#
_symmetry.space_group_name_H-M   'P 1'
#
loop_
_entity.id
_entity.type
_entity.pdbx_description
1 polymer ?
#
loop_
_entity_poly.entity_id
_entity_poly.type
_entity_poly.pdbx_seq_one_letter_code
_entity_poly.pdbx_strand_id
1 'polypeptide(L)' 'MGTDEYVIRNLRDQINSFKKVAANMHEQIEALPEKEREELMESVRVLRKSRAARGRMMLPLTVIRPGESSA' A
#
# COMPACT_ATOMS: atom_id res chain seq x y z
N MET A 1 -8.17 -12.42 -31.99
CA MET A 1 -7.98 -11.73 -30.70
C MET A 1 -6.68 -10.99 -30.79
N GLY A 2 -6.72 -9.67 -30.69
CA GLY A 2 -5.52 -8.85 -30.64
C GLY A 2 -4.75 -9.09 -29.33
N THR A 3 -3.43 -8.89 -29.36
CA THR A 3 -2.56 -9.01 -28.17
C THR A 3 -3.01 -8.07 -27.05
N ASP A 4 -3.51 -6.89 -27.41
CA ASP A 4 -4.10 -5.88 -26.53
C ASP A 4 -5.35 -6.38 -25.80
N GLU A 5 -6.30 -6.99 -26.51
CA GLU A 5 -7.52 -7.56 -25.93
C GLU A 5 -7.20 -8.65 -24.90
N TYR A 6 -6.22 -9.51 -25.20
CA TYR A 6 -5.77 -10.55 -24.28
C TYR A 6 -5.17 -9.97 -22.99
N VAL A 7 -4.29 -8.96 -23.11
CA VAL A 7 -3.66 -8.30 -21.96
C VAL A 7 -4.70 -7.61 -21.09
N ILE A 8 -5.64 -6.87 -21.70
CA ILE A 8 -6.71 -6.18 -20.95
C ILE A 8 -7.59 -7.19 -20.21
N ARG A 9 -7.96 -8.31 -20.84
CA ARG A 9 -8.73 -9.37 -20.19
C ARG A 9 -7.98 -9.95 -19.00
N ASN A 10 -6.71 -10.31 -19.21
CA ASN A 10 -5.89 -10.90 -18.16
C ASN A 10 -5.72 -9.96 -16.95
N LEU A 11 -5.47 -8.67 -17.19
CA LEU A 11 -5.37 -7.68 -16.12
C LEU A 11 -6.70 -7.49 -15.39
N ARG A 12 -7.84 -7.48 -16.11
CA ARG A 12 -9.16 -7.44 -15.48
C ARG A 12 -9.42 -8.66 -14.61
N ASP A 13 -9.04 -9.84 -15.07
CA ASP A 13 -9.18 -11.09 -14.30
C ASP A 13 -8.34 -11.04 -13.01
N GLN A 14 -7.10 -10.56 -13.10
CA GLN A 14 -6.24 -10.36 -11.93
C GLN A 14 -6.83 -9.34 -10.95
N ILE A 15 -7.31 -8.19 -11.43
CA ILE A 15 -7.97 -7.17 -10.60
C ILE A 15 -9.16 -7.77 -9.86
N ASN A 16 -10.00 -8.54 -10.57
CA ASN A 16 -11.16 -9.18 -9.98
C ASN A 16 -10.76 -10.22 -8.92
N SER A 17 -9.69 -10.98 -9.16
CA SER A 17 -9.14 -11.92 -8.19
C SER A 17 -8.67 -11.21 -6.92
N PHE A 18 -7.88 -10.13 -7.05
CA PHE A 18 -7.41 -9.36 -5.90
C PHE A 18 -8.55 -8.70 -5.12
N LYS A 19 -9.58 -8.19 -5.81
CA LYS A 19 -10.77 -7.66 -5.16
C LYS A 19 -11.48 -8.70 -4.30
N LYS A 20 -11.59 -9.95 -4.79
CA LYS A 20 -12.17 -11.05 -4.00
C LYS A 20 -11.35 -11.35 -2.75
N VAL A 21 -10.03 -11.41 -2.86
CA VAL A 21 -9.16 -11.61 -1.69
C VAL A 21 -9.33 -10.48 -0.68
N ALA A 22 -9.34 -9.23 -1.13
CA ALA A 22 -9.51 -8.08 -0.25
C ALA A 22 -10.88 -8.09 0.46
N ALA A 23 -11.96 -8.45 -0.25
CA ALA A 23 -13.29 -8.60 0.32
C ALA A 23 -13.32 -9.69 1.39
N ASN A 24 -12.79 -10.89 1.08
CA ASN A 24 -12.74 -11.99 2.04
C ASN A 24 -11.93 -11.63 3.30
N MET A 25 -10.81 -10.93 3.14
CA MET A 25 -10.02 -10.46 4.29
C MET A 25 -10.81 -9.46 5.14
N HIS A 26 -11.57 -8.55 4.52
CA HIS A 26 -12.39 -7.60 5.26
C HIS A 26 -13.52 -8.29 6.01
N GLU A 27 -14.22 -9.23 5.37
CA GLU A 27 -15.26 -10.05 6.01
C GLU A 27 -14.74 -10.81 7.21
N GLN A 28 -13.54 -11.40 7.12
CA GLN A 28 -12.91 -12.08 8.25
C GLN A 28 -12.62 -11.15 9.42
N ILE A 29 -12.21 -9.91 9.16
CA ILE A 29 -11.94 -8.91 10.21
C ILE A 29 -13.24 -8.44 10.86
N GLU A 30 -14.31 -8.24 10.08
CA GLU A 30 -15.62 -7.86 10.60
C GLU A 30 -16.31 -8.97 11.38
N ALA A 31 -16.00 -10.24 11.06
CA ALA A 31 -16.48 -11.39 11.81
C ALA A 31 -15.80 -11.58 13.18
N LEU A 32 -14.70 -10.86 13.45
CA LEU A 32 -14.02 -10.93 14.74
C LEU A 32 -14.85 -10.27 15.86
N PRO A 33 -14.79 -10.81 17.09
CA PRO A 33 -15.29 -10.10 18.27
C PRO A 33 -14.62 -8.73 18.41
N GLU A 34 -15.36 -7.74 18.91
CA GLU A 34 -14.91 -6.34 19.02
C GLU A 34 -13.50 -6.21 19.60
N LYS A 35 -13.23 -6.92 20.70
CA LYS A 35 -11.96 -6.88 21.40
C LYS A 35 -10.79 -7.40 20.53
N GLU A 36 -11.00 -8.50 19.81
CA GLU A 36 -9.97 -9.07 18.93
C GLU A 36 -9.73 -8.16 17.72
N ARG A 37 -10.79 -7.52 17.21
CA ARG A 37 -10.69 -6.52 16.14
C ARG A 37 -9.88 -5.30 16.58
N GLU A 38 -10.09 -4.80 17.80
CA GLU A 38 -9.32 -3.69 18.38
C GLU A 38 -7.82 -4.04 18.51
N GLU A 39 -7.51 -5.23 19.04
CA GLU A 39 -6.13 -5.72 19.18
C GLU A 39 -5.42 -5.88 17.83
N LEU A 40 -6.14 -6.38 16.82
CA LEU A 40 -5.65 -6.48 15.45
C LEU A 40 -5.36 -5.10 14.85
N MET A 41 -6.27 -4.14 15.03
CA MET A 41 -6.10 -2.79 14.51
C MET A 41 -4.90 -2.07 15.14
N GLU A 42 -4.64 -2.28 16.43
CA GLU A 42 -3.46 -1.75 17.09
C GLU A 42 -2.17 -2.38 16.55
N SER A 43 -2.17 -3.69 16.35
CA SER A 43 -1.04 -4.40 15.73
C SER A 43 -0.73 -3.88 14.33
N VAL A 44 -1.76 -3.63 13.52
CA VAL A 44 -1.62 -3.02 12.18
C VAL A 44 -1.07 -1.61 12.27
N ARG A 45 -1.50 -0.80 13.24
CA ARG A 45 -0.98 0.56 13.47
C ARG A 45 0.53 0.53 13.72
N VAL A 46 0.98 -0.34 14.63
CA VAL A 46 2.41 -0.52 14.95
C VAL A 46 3.18 -1.02 13.72
N LEU A 47 2.63 -1.97 12.97
CA LEU A 47 3.25 -2.50 11.76
C LEU A 47 3.42 -1.42 10.67
N ARG A 48 2.40 -0.58 10.45
CA ARG A 48 2.49 0.56 9.51
C ARG A 48 3.57 1.54 9.92
N LYS A 49 3.63 1.88 11.21
CA LYS A 49 4.69 2.74 11.78
C LYS A 49 6.08 2.15 11.58
N SER A 50 6.24 0.86 11.87
CA SER A 50 7.51 0.13 11.69
C SER A 50 7.95 0.10 10.22
N ARG A 51 7.03 -0.19 9.29
CA ARG A 51 7.31 -0.15 7.84
C ARG A 51 7.71 1.24 7.35
N ALA A 52 7.02 2.28 7.81
CA ALA A 52 7.37 3.66 7.48
C ALA A 52 8.74 4.08 8.05
N ALA A 53 9.19 3.46 9.13
CA ALA A 53 10.52 3.68 9.69
C ALA A 53 11.61 2.90 8.94
N ARG A 54 11.32 1.70 8.43
CA ARG A 54 12.29 0.78 7.78
C ARG A 54 12.67 1.11 6.32
N GLY A 55 12.43 2.33 5.86
CA GLY A 55 12.65 2.65 4.44
C GLY A 55 12.69 4.13 4.11
N ARG A 56 12.94 5.02 5.08
CA ARG A 56 13.24 6.41 4.74
C ARG A 56 14.61 6.43 4.06
N MET A 57 14.63 6.33 2.72
CA MET A 57 15.67 7.01 1.97
C MET A 57 15.56 8.48 2.37
N MET A 58 16.57 8.99 3.08
CA MET A 58 16.76 10.42 3.19
C MET A 58 16.89 10.92 1.75
N LEU A 59 15.80 11.46 1.20
CA LEU A 59 15.89 12.17 -0.07
C LEU A 59 16.93 13.27 0.18
N PRO A 60 17.98 13.37 -0.65
CA PRO A 60 18.96 14.43 -0.49
C PRO A 60 18.21 15.76 -0.56
N LEU A 61 18.10 16.43 0.59
CA LEU A 61 17.59 17.79 0.64
C LEU A 61 18.66 18.65 0.00
N THR A 62 18.49 18.96 -1.28
CA THR A 62 19.32 19.97 -1.94
C THR A 62 19.00 21.31 -1.29
N VAL A 63 19.85 21.74 -0.37
CA VAL A 63 19.76 23.09 0.20
C VAL A 63 20.22 24.04 -0.90
N ILE A 64 19.27 24.62 -1.64
CA ILE A 64 19.57 25.73 -2.55
C ILE A 64 19.93 26.93 -1.67
N ARG A 65 21.22 27.26 -1.59
CA ARG A 65 21.67 28.53 -1.01
C ARG A 65 21.35 29.64 -2.01
N PRO A 66 20.47 30.61 -1.69
CA PRO A 66 20.23 31.76 -2.55
C PRO A 66 21.51 32.59 -2.60
N GLY A 67 22.34 32.41 -3.64
CA GLY A 67 23.58 33.14 -3.83
C GLY A 67 24.68 32.44 -4.63
N GLU A 68 24.66 31.11 -4.78
CA GLU A 68 25.72 30.35 -5.48
C GLU A 68 25.41 30.05 -6.96
N SER A 69 24.22 30.40 -7.47
CA SER A 69 23.86 30.24 -8.88
C SER A 69 24.14 31.54 -9.67
N SER A 70 25.40 31.95 -9.74
CA SER A 70 25.91 32.90 -10.73
C SER A 70 27.44 32.81 -10.78
N ALA A 71 27.95 31.95 -11.66
CA ALA A 71 29.26 32.03 -12.28
C ALA A 71 29.20 31.30 -13.63
#